data_AF-A0AAN8DMG7-F1
#
_entry.id   AF-A0AAN8DMG7-F1
#
_cell.length_a   1.000
_cell.length_b   1.000
_cell.length_c   1.000
_cell.angle_alpha   90.00
_cell.angle_beta   90.00
_cell.angle_gamma   90.00
#
_symmetry.space_group_name_H-M   'P 1'
#
loop_
_entity.id
_entity.type
_entity.pdbx_description
1 polymer ?
#
loop_
_entity_poly.entity_id
_entity_poly.type
_entity_poly.pdbx_seq_one_letter_code
_entity_poly.pdbx_strand_id
1 'polypeptide(L)'
;MQAFEPTVIMEHEAVIGGFKCLYWLVKNEMGHHTNYPSCLAQLLGCDYFEKLKVDQRNNYQSHRIVDEMLEILAQILELPTLQEIRSSQAISLEVDETTDVSRHLDLHVRHLDKEGCVFHHFLDLVTLEDGKTDSVVAAIKSVLQKKELPVDGLYGLGTDDAAVMTGRLNGVAKQLTDSFPKLVSVACAAHRLALACKDASNAVRYMANFRNDLQELHLFFRNSANRSATLRSAATTLGLNDLKVKEVKDTRWFKT
;
A
#
# COMPACT_ATOMS: atom_id res chain seq x y z
N MET A 1 18.65 2.23 54.38
CA MET A 1 18.12 2.82 53.13
C MET A 1 19.08 2.45 52.01
N GLN A 2 18.82 1.35 51.31
CA GLN A 2 19.49 1.08 50.03
C GLN A 2 18.84 1.99 48.98
N ALA A 3 19.67 2.71 48.24
CA ALA A 3 19.24 3.61 47.19
C ALA A 3 18.43 2.84 46.14
N PHE A 4 17.20 3.27 45.93
CA PHE A 4 16.30 2.74 44.91
C PHE A 4 16.56 3.53 43.63
N GLU A 5 17.59 3.16 42.87
CA GLU A 5 17.79 3.54 41.47
C GLU A 5 18.92 2.65 40.88
N PRO A 6 18.83 2.09 39.64
CA PRO A 6 17.74 2.20 38.66
C PRO A 6 17.53 0.93 37.79
N THR A 7 16.62 0.02 38.16
CA THR A 7 16.13 -1.01 37.22
C THR A 7 15.47 -0.37 35.98
N VAL A 8 14.83 0.79 36.19
CA VAL A 8 14.15 1.59 35.17
C VAL A 8 15.11 2.17 34.10
N ILE A 9 16.36 2.53 34.47
CA ILE A 9 17.31 3.12 33.49
C ILE A 9 17.85 2.04 32.54
N MET A 10 18.08 0.81 33.02
CA MET A 10 18.55 -0.29 32.15
C MET A 10 17.46 -0.80 31.19
N GLU A 11 16.20 -0.81 31.63
CA GLU A 11 15.05 -1.11 30.76
C GLU A 11 14.88 -0.04 29.66
N HIS A 12 15.10 1.23 30.00
CA HIS A 12 14.99 2.34 29.05
C HIS A 12 16.01 2.28 27.91
N GLU A 13 17.28 1.94 28.19
CA GLU A 13 18.29 1.77 27.13
C GLU A 13 17.97 0.58 26.21
N ALA A 14 17.47 -0.52 26.76
CA ALA A 14 17.07 -1.69 26.00
C ALA A 14 15.88 -1.40 25.06
N VAL A 15 14.89 -0.65 25.55
CA VAL A 15 13.74 -0.20 24.74
C VAL A 15 14.20 0.73 23.61
N ILE A 16 15.08 1.71 23.90
CA ILE A 16 15.67 2.58 22.87
C ILE A 16 16.43 1.74 21.82
N GLY A 17 17.21 0.75 22.26
CA GLY A 17 17.91 -0.19 21.38
C GLY A 17 16.94 -0.93 20.44
N GLY A 18 15.82 -1.42 20.98
CA GLY A 18 14.76 -2.06 20.20
C GLY A 18 14.16 -1.14 19.13
N PHE A 19 13.81 0.09 19.50
CA PHE A 19 13.31 1.09 18.54
C PHE A 19 14.34 1.43 17.46
N LYS A 20 15.63 1.54 17.80
CA LYS A 20 16.71 1.76 16.81
C LYS A 20 16.83 0.61 15.83
N CYS A 21 16.73 -0.63 16.30
CA CYS A 21 16.75 -1.81 15.43
C CYS A 21 15.53 -1.84 14.50
N LEU A 22 14.32 -1.56 15.02
CA LEU A 22 13.13 -1.46 14.17
C LEU A 22 13.26 -0.37 13.13
N TYR A 23 13.69 0.82 13.55
CA TYR A 23 13.92 1.92 12.63
C TYR A 23 14.93 1.55 11.54
N TRP A 24 16.02 0.87 11.89
CA TRP A 24 16.99 0.40 10.91
C TRP A 24 16.37 -0.63 9.94
N LEU A 25 15.62 -1.61 10.43
CA LEU A 25 14.95 -2.60 9.57
C LEU A 25 13.99 -1.93 8.59
N VAL A 26 13.15 -1.01 9.09
CA VAL A 26 12.20 -0.24 8.27
C VAL A 26 12.94 0.58 7.21
N LYS A 27 14.02 1.28 7.60
CA LYS A 27 14.83 2.09 6.67
C LYS A 27 15.52 1.24 5.58
N ASN A 28 15.74 -0.04 5.82
CA ASN A 28 16.34 -0.98 4.88
C ASN A 28 15.30 -1.92 4.24
N GLU A 29 14.00 -1.65 4.39
CA GLU A 29 12.90 -2.43 3.80
C GLU A 29 12.94 -3.93 4.18
N MET A 30 13.40 -4.22 5.39
CA MET A 30 13.53 -5.59 5.90
C MET A 30 12.36 -5.98 6.79
N GLY A 31 11.78 -7.16 6.54
CA GLY A 31 10.70 -7.70 7.37
C GLY A 31 11.15 -7.97 8.81
N HIS A 32 10.42 -7.43 9.78
CA HIS A 32 10.74 -7.56 11.21
C HIS A 32 10.47 -8.98 11.74
N HIS A 33 9.44 -9.67 11.26
CA HIS A 33 9.10 -11.00 11.77
C HIS A 33 10.23 -12.04 11.65
N THR A 34 11.04 -11.96 10.59
CA THR A 34 12.16 -12.89 10.35
C THR A 34 13.51 -12.34 10.79
N ASN A 35 13.71 -11.02 10.73
CA ASN A 35 15.03 -10.41 10.90
C ASN A 35 15.18 -9.61 12.20
N TYR A 36 14.12 -9.37 12.97
CA TYR A 36 14.22 -8.57 14.18
C TYR A 36 15.17 -9.17 15.22
N PRO A 37 15.10 -10.47 15.56
CA PRO A 37 16.02 -11.08 16.52
C PRO A 37 17.49 -11.07 16.07
N SER A 38 17.74 -11.41 14.80
CA SER A 38 19.09 -11.46 14.23
C SER A 38 19.71 -10.07 14.10
N CYS A 39 18.91 -9.08 13.69
CA CYS A 39 19.35 -7.69 13.58
C CYS A 39 19.66 -7.08 14.94
N LEU A 40 18.87 -7.35 15.99
CA LEU A 40 19.16 -6.85 17.34
C LEU A 40 20.52 -7.37 17.86
N ALA A 41 20.83 -8.63 17.58
CA ALA A 41 22.11 -9.25 17.94
C ALA A 41 23.29 -8.74 17.09
N GLN A 42 23.11 -8.56 15.77
CA GLN A 42 24.17 -8.15 14.84
C GLN A 42 24.44 -6.65 14.82
N LEU A 43 23.41 -5.81 14.89
CA LEU A 43 23.54 -4.37 14.62
C LEU A 43 24.09 -3.58 15.80
N LEU A 44 23.86 -4.06 17.03
CA LEU A 44 24.24 -3.33 18.23
C LEU A 44 25.36 -4.01 19.03
N GLY A 45 25.62 -5.31 18.85
CA GLY A 45 26.57 -6.04 19.71
C GLY A 45 26.22 -5.93 21.21
N CYS A 46 24.99 -5.55 21.52
CA CYS A 46 24.52 -5.23 22.85
C CYS A 46 23.70 -6.38 23.41
N ASP A 47 23.86 -6.60 24.71
CA ASP A 47 23.09 -7.49 25.57
C ASP A 47 21.62 -7.04 25.77
N TYR A 48 21.12 -6.10 24.96
CA TYR A 48 19.74 -5.60 25.04
C TYR A 48 18.71 -6.73 24.89
N PHE A 49 19.03 -7.81 24.15
CA PHE A 49 18.14 -8.99 24.08
C PHE A 49 17.90 -9.63 25.44
N GLU A 50 18.94 -9.69 26.28
CA GLU A 50 18.84 -10.21 27.63
C GLU A 50 18.12 -9.22 28.55
N LYS A 51 18.33 -7.91 28.33
CA LYS A 51 17.71 -6.82 29.11
C LYS A 51 16.25 -6.51 28.72
N LEU A 52 15.81 -6.95 27.55
CA LEU A 52 14.38 -6.94 27.14
C LEU A 52 13.59 -8.08 27.77
N LYS A 53 14.21 -8.92 28.62
CA LYS A 53 13.51 -9.88 29.49
C LYS A 53 13.19 -9.19 30.82
N VAL A 54 11.91 -9.01 31.09
CA VAL A 54 11.41 -8.45 32.35
C VAL A 54 11.49 -9.50 33.45
N ASP A 55 11.13 -10.75 33.13
CA ASP A 55 11.31 -11.91 34.01
C ASP A 55 11.42 -13.23 33.19
N GLN A 56 11.33 -14.39 33.86
CA GLN A 56 11.43 -15.71 33.21
C GLN A 56 10.30 -15.98 32.20
N ARG A 57 9.17 -15.28 32.29
CA ARG A 57 7.96 -15.47 31.47
C ARG A 57 7.63 -14.26 30.59
N ASN A 58 8.10 -13.07 30.97
CA ASN A 58 7.78 -11.81 30.30
C ASN A 58 9.00 -11.21 29.58
N ASN A 59 8.86 -10.90 28.30
CA ASN A 59 9.87 -10.22 27.50
C ASN A 59 9.24 -9.39 26.38
N TYR A 60 10.00 -8.44 25.85
CA TYR A 60 9.61 -7.56 24.74
C TYR A 60 9.89 -8.14 23.35
N GLN A 61 10.00 -9.48 23.22
CA GLN A 61 10.43 -10.13 21.98
C GLN A 61 9.27 -10.78 21.22
N SER A 62 8.05 -10.75 21.77
CA SER A 62 6.87 -11.28 21.09
C SER A 62 6.53 -10.44 19.85
N HIS A 63 6.00 -11.08 18.80
CA HIS A 63 5.56 -10.37 17.59
C HIS A 63 4.63 -9.20 17.90
N ARG A 64 3.66 -9.40 18.80
CA ARG A 64 2.71 -8.35 19.20
C ARG A 64 3.41 -7.09 19.73
N ILE A 65 4.43 -7.24 20.57
CA ILE A 65 5.16 -6.10 21.13
C ILE A 65 5.96 -5.39 20.03
N VAL A 66 6.55 -6.14 19.11
CA VAL A 66 7.27 -5.56 17.98
C VAL A 66 6.34 -4.77 17.06
N ASP A 67 5.12 -5.29 16.84
CA ASP A 67 4.07 -4.59 16.09
C ASP A 67 3.64 -3.31 16.82
N GLU A 68 3.40 -3.35 18.14
CA GLU A 68 3.09 -2.17 18.97
C GLU A 68 4.22 -1.12 18.90
N MET A 69 5.48 -1.54 18.97
CA MET A 69 6.63 -0.64 18.82
C MET A 69 6.68 -0.02 17.41
N LEU A 70 6.38 -0.80 16.37
CA LEU A 70 6.32 -0.31 15.00
C LEU A 70 5.21 0.73 14.82
N GLU A 71 4.04 0.50 15.42
CA GLU A 71 2.93 1.45 15.41
C GLU A 71 3.31 2.78 16.09
N ILE A 72 3.96 2.72 17.25
CA ILE A 72 4.45 3.92 17.95
C ILE A 72 5.48 4.66 17.10
N LEU A 73 6.44 3.93 16.50
CA LEU A 73 7.44 4.51 15.61
C LEU A 73 6.78 5.21 14.42
N ALA A 74 5.80 4.55 13.78
CA ALA A 74 5.06 5.10 12.66
C ALA A 74 4.31 6.39 13.04
N GLN A 75 3.63 6.41 14.19
CA GLN A 75 2.95 7.60 14.70
C GLN A 75 3.92 8.78 14.91
N ILE A 76 5.08 8.53 15.53
CA ILE A 76 6.09 9.59 15.77
C ILE A 76 6.66 10.11 14.45
N LEU A 77 6.98 9.23 13.51
CA LEU A 77 7.51 9.60 12.19
C LEU A 77 6.48 10.32 11.32
N GLU A 78 5.20 10.01 11.49
CA GLU A 78 4.12 10.61 10.72
C GLU A 78 3.77 12.03 11.21
N LEU A 79 3.93 12.34 12.50
CA LEU A 79 3.52 13.61 13.09
C LEU A 79 4.07 14.86 12.38
N PRO A 80 5.39 14.99 12.10
CA PRO A 80 5.93 16.15 11.40
C PRO A 80 5.32 16.32 10.00
N THR A 81 5.20 15.22 9.25
CA THR A 81 4.60 15.20 7.91
C THR A 81 3.14 15.66 7.97
N LEU A 82 2.36 15.18 8.93
CA LEU A 82 0.97 15.63 9.12
C LEU A 82 0.90 17.11 9.48
N GLN A 83 1.81 17.63 10.31
CA GLN A 83 1.85 19.05 10.64
C GLN A 83 2.12 19.91 9.39
N GLU A 84 3.02 19.48 8.51
CA GLU A 84 3.28 20.15 7.24
C GLU A 84 2.06 20.14 6.33
N ILE A 85 1.44 18.97 6.12
CA ILE A 85 0.21 18.82 5.31
C ILE A 85 -0.92 19.69 5.89
N ARG A 86 -1.10 19.71 7.21
CA ARG A 86 -2.14 20.50 7.90
C ARG A 86 -1.94 22.00 7.73
N SER A 87 -0.69 22.45 7.63
CA SER A 87 -0.35 23.86 7.41
C SER A 87 -0.42 24.28 5.94
N SER A 88 -0.58 23.33 5.01
CA SER A 88 -0.63 23.60 3.58
C SER A 88 -1.88 24.41 3.20
N GLN A 89 -1.70 25.35 2.27
CA GLN A 89 -2.78 26.13 1.70
C GLN A 89 -3.66 25.33 0.72
N ALA A 90 -3.11 24.25 0.17
CA ALA A 90 -3.78 23.40 -0.81
C ALA A 90 -3.33 21.95 -0.67
N ILE A 91 -4.29 21.04 -0.69
CA ILE A 91 -4.03 19.60 -0.73
C ILE A 91 -4.82 18.96 -1.87
N SER A 92 -4.31 17.85 -2.38
CA SER A 92 -5.03 16.95 -3.27
C SER A 92 -4.81 15.51 -2.85
N LEU A 93 -5.82 14.66 -3.02
CA LEU A 93 -5.72 13.24 -2.74
C LEU A 93 -5.48 12.47 -4.03
N GLU A 94 -4.70 11.41 -3.94
CA GLU A 94 -4.57 10.39 -4.98
C GLU A 94 -5.02 9.08 -4.36
N VAL A 95 -6.04 8.45 -4.94
CA VAL A 95 -6.67 7.24 -4.40
C VAL A 95 -6.67 6.13 -5.43
N ASP A 96 -6.21 4.96 -5.02
CA ASP A 96 -6.22 3.75 -5.84
C ASP A 96 -6.82 2.58 -5.05
N GLU A 97 -7.56 1.72 -5.74
CA GLU A 97 -8.11 0.51 -5.13
C GLU A 97 -7.30 -0.71 -5.57
N THR A 98 -6.79 -1.45 -4.59
CA THR A 98 -6.18 -2.76 -4.84
C THR A 98 -6.99 -3.87 -4.23
N THR A 99 -6.93 -5.05 -4.84
CA THR A 99 -7.57 -6.26 -4.33
C THR A 99 -6.57 -7.39 -4.39
N ASP A 100 -6.18 -7.88 -3.22
CA ASP A 100 -5.47 -9.13 -3.06
C ASP A 100 -6.37 -10.15 -2.33
N VAL A 101 -6.03 -10.55 -1.10
CA VAL A 101 -6.90 -11.35 -0.22
C VAL A 101 -8.10 -10.52 0.26
N SER A 102 -7.85 -9.24 0.55
CA SER A 102 -8.83 -8.22 0.91
C SER A 102 -8.75 -7.02 -0.03
N ARG A 103 -9.79 -6.17 -0.02
CA ARG A 103 -9.81 -4.90 -0.75
C ARG A 103 -9.17 -3.83 0.11
N HIS A 104 -8.30 -3.03 -0.48
CA HIS A 104 -7.67 -1.91 0.19
C HIS A 104 -7.78 -0.65 -0.66
N LEU A 105 -7.97 0.47 0.01
CA LEU A 105 -7.84 1.80 -0.55
C LEU A 105 -6.47 2.34 -0.16
N ASP A 106 -5.62 2.56 -1.16
CA ASP A 106 -4.36 3.26 -0.99
C ASP A 106 -4.61 4.77 -1.16
N LEU A 107 -4.30 5.55 -0.13
CA LEU A 107 -4.45 6.99 -0.15
C LEU A 107 -3.08 7.65 -0.06
N HIS A 108 -2.82 8.54 -1.01
CA HIS A 108 -1.71 9.48 -0.96
C HIS A 108 -2.25 10.90 -0.92
N VAL A 109 -1.44 11.80 -0.40
CA VAL A 109 -1.73 13.23 -0.36
C VAL A 109 -0.59 13.99 -1.02
N ARG A 110 -0.96 14.98 -1.82
CA ARG A 110 -0.07 16.03 -2.26
C ARG A 110 -0.41 17.32 -1.56
N HIS A 111 0.62 18.03 -1.13
CA HIS A 111 0.46 19.34 -0.51
C HIS A 111 1.53 20.30 -1.00
N LEU A 112 1.34 21.58 -0.69
CA LEU A 112 2.32 22.62 -0.91
C LEU A 112 3.08 22.88 0.40
N ASP A 113 4.39 23.12 0.30
CA ASP A 113 5.12 23.76 1.40
C ASP A 113 4.88 25.29 1.40
N LYS A 114 5.63 26.00 2.23
CA LYS A 114 5.51 27.47 2.38
C LYS A 114 6.08 28.22 1.17
N GLU A 115 6.97 27.57 0.42
CA GLU A 115 7.65 28.06 -0.76
C GLU A 115 6.86 27.76 -2.05
N GLY A 116 5.79 26.96 -1.96
CA GLY A 116 4.95 26.54 -3.08
C GLY A 116 5.47 25.31 -3.82
N CYS A 117 6.43 24.58 -3.25
CA CYS A 117 6.89 23.29 -3.78
C CYS A 117 5.86 22.20 -3.46
N VAL A 118 5.66 21.29 -4.41
CA VAL A 118 4.72 20.18 -4.25
C VAL A 118 5.43 18.97 -3.66
N PHE A 119 4.88 18.43 -2.57
CA PHE A 119 5.30 17.18 -1.96
C PHE A 119 4.24 16.11 -2.13
N HIS A 120 4.66 14.85 -2.03
CA HIS A 120 3.80 13.67 -2.15
C HIS A 120 4.12 12.71 -1.01
N HIS A 121 3.08 12.30 -0.28
CA HIS A 121 3.20 11.41 0.87
C HIS A 121 2.14 10.32 0.82
N PHE A 122 2.55 9.11 1.16
CA PHE A 122 1.62 8.07 1.57
C PHE A 122 0.86 8.55 2.81
N LEU A 123 -0.46 8.36 2.81
CA LEU A 123 -1.33 8.82 3.88
C LEU A 123 -1.88 7.65 4.70
N ASP A 124 -2.51 6.68 4.04
CA ASP A 124 -3.08 5.52 4.71
C ASP A 124 -3.37 4.38 3.73
N LEU A 125 -3.42 3.15 4.24
CA LEU A 125 -3.85 1.97 3.50
C LEU A 125 -5.05 1.36 4.23
N VAL A 126 -6.25 1.68 3.76
CA VAL A 126 -7.49 1.35 4.46
C VAL A 126 -8.08 0.06 3.92
N THR A 127 -8.28 -0.93 4.78
CA THR A 127 -9.06 -2.12 4.40
C THR A 127 -10.52 -1.76 4.21
N LEU A 128 -11.08 -2.13 3.06
CA LEU A 128 -12.48 -1.91 2.72
C LEU A 128 -13.29 -3.21 2.86
N GLU A 129 -14.50 -3.10 3.43
CA GLU A 129 -15.43 -4.22 3.53
C GLU A 129 -16.01 -4.60 2.15
N ASP A 130 -16.24 -3.61 1.30
CA ASP A 130 -16.70 -3.81 -0.08
C ASP A 130 -16.15 -2.74 -1.04
N GLY A 131 -16.46 -2.91 -2.33
CA GLY A 131 -16.04 -2.03 -3.42
C GLY A 131 -17.03 -0.96 -3.82
N LYS A 132 -17.98 -0.60 -2.97
CA LYS A 132 -19.04 0.36 -3.32
C LYS A 132 -18.54 1.79 -3.12
N THR A 133 -19.07 2.70 -3.93
CA THR A 133 -18.75 4.14 -3.84
C THR A 133 -18.88 4.66 -2.41
N ASP A 134 -19.99 4.37 -1.73
CA ASP A 134 -20.28 4.93 -0.41
C ASP A 134 -19.25 4.49 0.63
N SER A 135 -18.81 3.22 0.57
CA SER A 135 -17.78 2.66 1.44
C SER A 135 -16.43 3.36 1.21
N VAL A 136 -16.05 3.59 -0.05
CA VAL A 136 -14.82 4.31 -0.42
C VAL A 136 -14.87 5.76 0.06
N VAL A 137 -15.99 6.46 -0.18
CA VAL A 137 -16.17 7.85 0.26
C VAL A 137 -16.14 7.97 1.78
N ALA A 138 -16.79 7.06 2.50
CA ALA A 138 -16.76 7.01 3.95
C ALA A 138 -15.34 6.77 4.49
N ALA A 139 -14.58 5.86 3.87
CA ALA A 139 -13.19 5.60 4.22
C ALA A 139 -12.32 6.86 4.02
N ILE A 140 -12.43 7.54 2.87
CA ILE A 140 -11.70 8.78 2.59
C ILE A 140 -12.02 9.84 3.65
N LYS A 141 -13.30 10.09 3.92
CA LYS A 141 -13.73 11.09 4.92
C LYS A 141 -13.23 10.72 6.32
N SER A 142 -13.26 9.45 6.68
CA SER A 142 -12.75 8.94 7.96
C SER A 142 -11.25 9.21 8.10
N VAL A 143 -10.45 8.95 7.06
CA VAL A 143 -9.00 9.23 7.07
C VAL A 143 -8.74 10.74 7.20
N LEU A 144 -9.42 11.56 6.40
CA LEU A 144 -9.30 13.03 6.47
C LEU A 144 -9.62 13.56 7.87
N GLN A 145 -10.67 13.03 8.51
CA GLN A 145 -11.07 13.40 9.86
C GLN A 145 -10.06 12.91 10.92
N LYS A 146 -9.69 11.63 10.88
CA LYS A 146 -8.76 10.99 11.83
C LYS A 146 -7.40 11.67 11.82
N LYS A 147 -6.92 12.09 10.65
CA LYS A 147 -5.64 12.78 10.47
C LYS A 147 -5.77 14.31 10.54
N GLU A 148 -6.96 14.83 10.81
CA GLU A 148 -7.26 16.26 10.97
C GLU A 148 -6.78 17.12 9.78
N LEU A 149 -6.98 16.62 8.56
CA LEU A 149 -6.52 17.31 7.35
C LEU A 149 -7.45 18.49 6.98
N PRO A 150 -6.91 19.57 6.40
CA PRO A 150 -7.68 20.78 6.08
C PRO A 150 -8.56 20.56 4.85
N VAL A 151 -9.79 20.10 5.07
CA VAL A 151 -10.76 19.82 4.00
C VAL A 151 -11.17 21.07 3.20
N ASP A 152 -11.09 22.26 3.80
CA ASP A 152 -11.36 23.53 3.10
C ASP A 152 -10.31 23.85 2.01
N GLY A 153 -9.10 23.27 2.17
CA GLY A 153 -8.00 23.34 1.24
C GLY A 153 -7.91 22.13 0.31
N LEU A 154 -8.90 21.24 0.31
CA LEU A 154 -8.92 20.08 -0.58
C LEU A 154 -9.42 20.48 -1.98
N TYR A 155 -8.49 20.52 -2.94
CA TYR A 155 -8.75 21.00 -4.30
C TYR A 155 -8.64 19.94 -5.39
N GLY A 156 -7.98 18.82 -5.13
CA GLY A 156 -7.74 17.80 -6.15
C GLY A 156 -8.07 16.39 -5.69
N LEU A 157 -8.58 15.57 -6.62
CA LEU A 157 -8.74 14.13 -6.46
C LEU A 157 -8.24 13.40 -7.72
N GLY A 158 -7.10 12.72 -7.62
CA GLY A 158 -6.61 11.77 -8.61
C GLY A 158 -7.16 10.38 -8.35
N THR A 159 -7.71 9.71 -9.36
CA THR A 159 -8.22 8.35 -9.22
C THR A 159 -8.21 7.60 -10.56
N ASP A 160 -8.33 6.27 -10.55
CA ASP A 160 -8.50 5.50 -11.78
C ASP A 160 -9.87 5.78 -12.43
N ASP A 161 -10.03 5.42 -13.71
CA ASP A 161 -11.27 5.71 -14.44
C ASP A 161 -12.32 4.58 -14.26
N ALA A 162 -12.26 3.85 -13.14
CA ALA A 162 -13.24 2.83 -12.85
C ALA A 162 -14.61 3.47 -12.58
N ALA A 163 -15.69 2.79 -12.98
CA ALA A 163 -17.05 3.31 -12.83
C ALA A 163 -17.43 3.67 -11.38
N VAL A 164 -16.86 2.96 -10.39
CA VAL A 164 -17.03 3.28 -8.96
C VAL A 164 -16.38 4.62 -8.62
N MET A 165 -15.22 4.93 -9.21
CA MET A 165 -14.47 6.15 -8.95
C MET A 165 -15.04 7.35 -9.72
N THR A 166 -15.29 7.21 -11.02
CA THR A 166 -15.62 8.33 -11.93
C THR A 166 -17.08 8.36 -12.40
N GLY A 167 -17.93 7.48 -11.88
CA GLY A 167 -19.36 7.43 -12.22
C GLY A 167 -20.06 8.79 -12.14
N ARG A 168 -20.70 9.22 -13.23
CA ARG A 168 -21.28 10.57 -13.37
C ARG A 168 -22.29 10.94 -12.28
N LEU A 169 -23.09 9.96 -11.83
CA LEU A 169 -24.17 10.18 -10.87
C LEU A 169 -23.76 9.82 -9.44
N ASN A 170 -23.12 8.66 -9.27
CA ASN A 170 -22.82 8.06 -7.97
C ASN A 170 -21.37 7.56 -7.87
N GLY A 171 -20.43 8.20 -8.56
CA GLY A 171 -19.00 7.90 -8.43
C GLY A 171 -18.38 8.60 -7.23
N VAL A 172 -17.25 8.09 -6.74
CA VAL A 172 -16.48 8.68 -5.62
C VAL A 172 -16.16 10.15 -5.88
N ALA A 173 -15.67 10.45 -7.08
CA ALA A 173 -15.36 11.82 -7.50
C ALA A 173 -16.59 12.74 -7.42
N LYS A 174 -17.76 12.26 -7.83
CA LYS A 174 -19.01 13.01 -7.79
C LYS A 174 -19.44 13.30 -6.35
N GLN A 175 -19.49 12.28 -5.50
CA GLN A 175 -19.91 12.44 -4.10
C GLN A 175 -18.94 13.31 -3.28
N LEU A 176 -17.64 13.20 -3.53
CA LEU A 176 -16.65 14.06 -2.89
C LEU A 176 -16.75 15.50 -3.38
N THR A 177 -16.99 15.74 -4.67
CA THR A 177 -17.23 17.09 -5.20
C THR A 177 -18.50 17.72 -4.61
N ASP A 178 -19.55 16.92 -4.38
CA ASP A 178 -20.77 17.41 -3.72
C ASP A 178 -20.53 17.80 -2.25
N SER A 179 -19.57 17.14 -1.59
CA SER A 179 -19.16 17.47 -0.21
C SER A 179 -18.14 18.61 -0.17
N PHE A 180 -17.30 18.72 -1.18
CA PHE A 180 -16.19 19.66 -1.30
C PHE A 180 -16.27 20.38 -2.65
N PRO A 181 -17.06 21.48 -2.76
CA PRO A 181 -17.41 22.07 -4.06
C PRO A 181 -16.23 22.64 -4.87
N LYS A 182 -15.06 22.83 -4.26
CA LYS A 182 -13.83 23.31 -4.92
C LYS A 182 -12.96 22.16 -5.47
N LEU A 183 -13.34 20.91 -5.22
CA LEU A 183 -12.61 19.74 -5.62
C LEU A 183 -12.68 19.56 -7.14
N VAL A 184 -11.51 19.36 -7.76
CA VAL A 184 -11.38 18.98 -9.16
C VAL A 184 -10.90 17.54 -9.21
N SER A 185 -11.69 16.67 -9.84
CA SER A 185 -11.28 15.28 -10.07
C SER A 185 -10.54 15.13 -11.40
N VAL A 186 -9.43 14.39 -11.36
CA VAL A 186 -8.59 14.07 -12.51
C VAL A 186 -8.47 12.55 -12.62
N ALA A 187 -8.84 12.02 -13.77
CA ALA A 187 -8.69 10.59 -14.07
C ALA A 187 -7.23 10.25 -14.38
N CYS A 188 -6.79 9.07 -13.94
CA CYS A 188 -5.42 8.58 -14.13
C CYS A 188 -5.04 8.47 -15.61
N ALA A 189 -3.99 9.20 -16.00
CA ALA A 189 -3.50 9.21 -17.38
C ALA A 189 -3.03 7.82 -17.84
N ALA A 190 -2.40 7.03 -16.96
CA ALA A 190 -1.95 5.67 -17.28
C ALA A 190 -3.15 4.75 -17.59
N HIS A 191 -4.21 4.83 -16.79
CA HIS A 191 -5.43 4.07 -17.04
C HIS A 191 -6.08 4.49 -18.36
N ARG A 192 -6.20 5.80 -18.62
CA ARG A 192 -6.77 6.31 -19.87
C ARG A 192 -5.96 5.89 -21.10
N LEU A 193 -4.64 5.89 -21.01
CA LEU A 193 -3.77 5.40 -22.08
C LEU A 193 -4.00 3.90 -22.33
N ALA A 194 -4.09 3.10 -21.27
CA ALA A 194 -4.37 1.67 -21.39
C ALA A 194 -5.72 1.40 -22.08
N LEU A 195 -6.77 2.17 -21.73
CA LEU A 195 -8.06 2.10 -22.40
C LEU A 195 -7.97 2.50 -23.88
N ALA A 196 -7.31 3.61 -24.20
CA ALA A 196 -7.13 4.05 -25.57
C ALA A 196 -6.40 2.99 -26.43
N CYS A 197 -5.36 2.36 -25.89
CA CYS A 197 -4.67 1.28 -26.59
C CYS A 197 -5.52 0.02 -26.74
N LYS A 198 -6.33 -0.33 -25.73
CA LYS A 198 -7.31 -1.42 -25.84
C LYS A 198 -8.31 -1.15 -26.96
N ASP A 199 -8.88 0.04 -27.01
CA ASP A 199 -9.87 0.41 -28.02
C ASP A 199 -9.27 0.44 -29.43
N ALA A 200 -8.07 1.00 -29.58
CA ALA A 200 -7.34 0.98 -30.85
C ALA A 200 -7.00 -0.45 -31.31
N SER A 201 -6.59 -1.32 -30.39
CA SER A 201 -6.35 -2.75 -30.69
C SER A 201 -7.62 -3.46 -31.13
N ASN A 202 -8.76 -3.18 -30.51
CA ASN A 202 -10.04 -3.80 -30.84
C ASN A 202 -10.61 -3.31 -32.18
N ALA A 203 -10.28 -2.07 -32.59
CA ALA A 203 -10.67 -1.53 -33.89
C ALA A 203 -9.96 -2.24 -35.06
N VAL A 204 -8.80 -2.86 -34.82
CA VAL A 204 -8.06 -3.63 -35.83
C VAL A 204 -8.44 -5.11 -35.73
N ARG A 205 -9.26 -5.60 -36.67
CA ARG A 205 -9.76 -6.99 -36.68
C ARG A 205 -8.67 -8.06 -36.49
N TYR A 206 -7.50 -7.88 -37.12
CA TYR A 206 -6.38 -8.79 -36.96
C TYR A 206 -5.90 -8.85 -35.49
N MET A 207 -5.73 -7.70 -34.85
CA MET A 207 -5.29 -7.61 -33.45
C MET A 207 -6.35 -8.16 -32.49
N ALA A 208 -7.63 -7.91 -32.76
CA ALA A 208 -8.72 -8.49 -32.00
C ALA A 208 -8.74 -10.03 -32.08
N ASN A 209 -8.59 -10.59 -33.28
CA ASN A 209 -8.52 -12.04 -33.48
C ASN A 209 -7.29 -12.64 -32.78
N PHE A 210 -6.11 -12.06 -33.00
CA PHE A 210 -4.87 -12.53 -32.37
C PHE A 210 -4.97 -12.53 -30.83
N ARG A 211 -5.58 -11.48 -30.27
CA ARG A 211 -5.86 -11.40 -28.83
C ARG A 211 -6.78 -12.53 -28.36
N ASN A 212 -7.86 -12.81 -29.10
CA ASN A 212 -8.77 -13.90 -28.78
C ASN A 212 -8.07 -15.26 -28.83
N ASP A 213 -7.25 -15.51 -29.85
CA ASP A 213 -6.48 -16.76 -29.99
C ASP A 213 -5.55 -16.98 -28.79
N LEU A 214 -4.85 -15.93 -28.34
CA LEU A 214 -4.00 -15.99 -27.14
C LEU A 214 -4.81 -16.26 -25.87
N GLN A 215 -5.98 -15.64 -25.74
CA GLN A 215 -6.86 -15.86 -24.59
C GLN A 215 -7.43 -17.29 -24.58
N GLU A 216 -7.84 -17.81 -25.72
CA GLU A 216 -8.30 -19.19 -25.86
C GLU A 216 -7.19 -20.19 -25.54
N LEU A 217 -5.96 -19.94 -26.01
CA LEU A 217 -4.79 -20.76 -25.67
C LEU A 217 -4.54 -20.78 -24.16
N HIS A 218 -4.60 -19.61 -23.50
CA HIS A 218 -4.48 -19.53 -22.05
C HIS A 218 -5.58 -20.34 -21.35
N LEU A 219 -6.84 -20.15 -21.73
CA LEU A 219 -7.99 -20.86 -21.15
C LEU A 219 -7.93 -22.37 -21.41
N PHE A 220 -7.43 -22.80 -22.57
CA PHE A 220 -7.23 -24.20 -22.90
C PHE A 220 -6.36 -24.89 -21.84
N PHE A 221 -5.21 -24.33 -21.49
CA PHE A 221 -4.35 -24.91 -20.45
C PHE A 221 -4.89 -24.68 -19.04
N ARG A 222 -5.35 -23.46 -18.72
CA ARG A 222 -5.83 -23.10 -17.38
C ARG A 222 -7.02 -23.95 -16.92
N ASN A 223 -7.97 -24.24 -17.81
CA ASN A 223 -9.21 -24.94 -17.45
C ASN A 223 -9.04 -26.47 -17.37
N SER A 224 -7.85 -27.03 -17.56
CA SER A 224 -7.60 -28.47 -17.43
C SER A 224 -6.30 -28.76 -16.70
N ALA A 225 -6.43 -29.37 -15.52
CA ALA A 225 -5.29 -29.84 -14.73
C ALA A 225 -4.40 -30.81 -15.54
N ASN A 226 -5.01 -31.70 -16.34
CA ASN A 226 -4.29 -32.64 -17.19
C ASN A 226 -3.46 -31.91 -18.25
N ARG A 227 -4.06 -30.97 -18.99
CA ARG A 227 -3.32 -30.21 -20.02
C ARG A 227 -2.21 -29.35 -19.42
N SER A 228 -2.48 -28.72 -18.28
CA SER A 228 -1.48 -27.99 -17.51
C SER A 228 -0.32 -28.90 -17.05
N ALA A 229 -0.59 -30.14 -16.64
CA ALA A 229 0.43 -31.11 -16.25
C ALA A 229 1.25 -31.60 -17.47
N THR A 230 0.59 -31.86 -18.60
CA THR A 230 1.27 -32.21 -19.86
C THR A 230 2.22 -31.09 -20.31
N LEU A 231 1.78 -29.83 -20.25
CA LEU A 231 2.61 -28.68 -20.59
C LEU A 231 3.86 -28.60 -19.69
N ARG A 232 3.70 -28.80 -18.38
CA ARG A 232 4.81 -28.83 -17.43
C ARG A 232 5.79 -29.98 -17.72
N SER A 233 5.28 -31.16 -18.01
CA SER A 233 6.11 -32.32 -18.35
C SER A 233 6.96 -32.05 -19.61
N ALA A 234 6.33 -31.53 -20.66
CA ALA A 234 7.02 -31.17 -21.89
C ALA A 234 8.09 -30.09 -21.67
N ALA A 235 7.79 -29.08 -20.83
CA ALA A 235 8.75 -28.04 -20.47
C ALA A 235 9.99 -28.63 -19.76
N THR A 236 9.79 -29.54 -18.81
CA THR A 236 10.89 -30.25 -18.13
C THR A 236 11.75 -31.04 -19.11
N THR A 237 11.14 -31.78 -20.05
CA THR A 237 11.88 -32.54 -21.06
C THR A 237 12.73 -31.64 -21.95
N LEU A 238 12.25 -30.45 -22.28
CA LEU A 238 12.96 -29.48 -23.11
C LEU A 238 13.96 -28.60 -22.33
N GLY A 239 14.11 -28.81 -21.01
CA GLY A 239 14.97 -27.99 -20.16
C GLY A 239 14.46 -26.55 -19.99
N LEU A 240 13.16 -26.30 -20.20
CA LEU A 240 12.53 -25.00 -20.03
C LEU A 240 12.00 -24.85 -18.60
N ASN A 241 12.48 -23.83 -17.89
CA ASN A 241 11.97 -23.49 -16.57
C ASN A 241 10.70 -22.63 -16.69
N ASP A 242 9.71 -22.91 -15.84
CA ASP A 242 8.52 -22.06 -15.62
C ASP A 242 7.66 -21.73 -16.86
N LEU A 243 7.54 -22.65 -17.82
CA LEU A 243 6.64 -22.45 -18.96
C LEU A 243 5.18 -22.34 -18.51
N LYS A 244 4.65 -21.12 -18.49
CA LYS A 244 3.25 -20.79 -18.19
C LYS A 244 2.69 -19.91 -19.29
N VAL A 245 1.52 -20.30 -19.82
CA VAL A 245 0.78 -19.44 -20.76
C VAL A 245 0.18 -18.28 -19.96
N LYS A 246 0.72 -17.08 -20.15
CA LYS A 246 0.23 -15.87 -19.48
C LYS A 246 -1.19 -15.53 -19.96
N GLU A 247 -2.02 -15.04 -19.05
CA GLU A 247 -3.34 -14.50 -19.38
C GLU A 247 -3.20 -13.15 -20.08
N VAL A 248 -4.03 -12.91 -21.11
CA VAL A 248 -4.12 -11.58 -21.72
C VAL A 248 -5.05 -10.73 -20.87
N LYS A 249 -4.50 -9.71 -20.20
CA LYS A 249 -5.28 -8.80 -19.35
C LYS A 249 -5.54 -7.48 -20.04
N ASP A 250 -6.78 -7.01 -19.96
CA ASP A 250 -7.23 -5.75 -20.56
C ASP A 250 -6.83 -4.50 -19.75
N THR A 251 -6.80 -4.57 -18.41
CA THR A 251 -6.82 -3.36 -17.56
C THR A 251 -5.85 -3.37 -16.37
N ARG A 252 -4.78 -4.18 -16.40
CA ARG A 252 -3.67 -4.04 -15.41
C ARG A 252 -2.31 -3.87 -16.11
N TRP A 253 -2.36 -2.89 -17.02
CA TRP A 253 -1.32 -2.01 -17.60
C TRP A 253 -0.08 -2.65 -18.25
N PHE A 254 -0.26 -3.23 -19.43
CA PHE A 254 0.78 -3.75 -20.33
C PHE A 254 1.77 -4.72 -19.67
N LYS A 255 1.33 -5.96 -19.44
CA LYS A 255 2.25 -7.04 -19.11
C LYS A 255 2.99 -7.47 -20.37
N THR A 256 4.22 -7.01 -20.53
CA THR A 256 5.26 -7.74 -21.27
C THR A 256 5.59 -9.08 -20.57
#